data_AF-A0AAE1JHQ7-F1
#
_entry.id   AF-A0AAE1JHQ7-F1
#
_cell.length_a   1.000
_cell.length_b   1.000
_cell.length_c   1.000
_cell.angle_alpha   90.00
_cell.angle_beta   90.00
_cell.angle_gamma   90.00
#
_symmetry.space_group_name_H-M   'P 1'
#
loop_
_entity.id
_entity.type
_entity.pdbx_description
1 polymer ?
#
loop_
_entity_poly.entity_id
_entity_poly.type
_entity_poly.pdbx_seq_one_letter_code
_entity_poly.pdbx_strand_id
1 'polypeptide(L)'
;MLNGEQRGGKKRSAFYYDLWNIKYLSKFKWDDLTEELAIKKAVREQKLAVELSAAKRERNFYLSKVDQSRALSSIEECLKKKRKLEQDSGKIAKVIRHFPQKKPISANADGNKPKLSDDLLDAVFGGL
;
A
#
# COMPACT_ATOMS: atom_id res chain seq x y z
N MET A 1 8.99 -43.50 -43.95
CA MET A 1 8.03 -43.47 -42.83
C MET A 1 8.66 -42.58 -41.78
N LEU A 2 8.20 -41.32 -41.64
CA LEU A 2 8.96 -40.20 -41.06
C LEU A 2 9.42 -40.38 -39.59
N ASN A 3 8.84 -41.33 -38.86
CA ASN A 3 9.21 -41.62 -37.48
C ASN A 3 10.27 -42.72 -37.40
N GLY A 4 11.38 -42.43 -36.72
CA GLY A 4 12.54 -43.30 -36.67
C GLY A 4 13.52 -43.12 -37.83
N GLU A 5 13.33 -42.09 -38.66
CA GLU A 5 14.31 -41.70 -39.68
C GLU A 5 15.34 -40.73 -39.10
N GLN A 6 16.60 -40.87 -39.53
CA GLN A 6 17.66 -39.92 -39.18
C GLN A 6 17.29 -38.54 -39.72
N ARG A 7 17.59 -37.48 -38.96
CA ARG A 7 17.32 -36.10 -39.41
C ARG A 7 17.94 -35.74 -40.76
N GLY A 8 18.95 -36.51 -41.20
CA GLY A 8 19.74 -36.24 -42.38
C GLY A 8 20.76 -35.12 -42.13
N GLY A 9 21.67 -34.91 -43.09
CA GLY A 9 22.71 -33.89 -43.01
C GLY A 9 24.11 -34.42 -43.31
N LYS A 10 25.15 -33.60 -43.10
CA LYS A 10 26.55 -34.04 -43.27
C LYS A 10 26.96 -34.93 -42.09
N LYS A 11 27.72 -35.99 -42.35
CA LYS A 11 28.26 -36.92 -41.33
C LYS A 11 29.01 -36.24 -40.18
N ARG A 12 29.56 -35.05 -40.42
CA ARG A 12 30.27 -34.24 -39.42
C ARG A 12 29.36 -33.39 -38.52
N SER A 13 28.05 -33.35 -38.77
CA SER A 13 27.12 -32.56 -37.96
C SER A 13 26.75 -33.30 -36.69
N ALA A 14 26.57 -32.56 -35.59
CA ALA A 14 26.27 -33.13 -34.27
C ALA A 14 24.98 -33.96 -34.27
N PHE A 15 24.02 -33.60 -35.11
CA PHE A 15 22.68 -34.20 -35.17
C PHE A 15 22.56 -35.32 -36.21
N TYR A 16 23.67 -35.78 -36.81
CA TYR A 16 23.64 -36.75 -37.90
C TYR A 16 23.07 -38.11 -37.48
N TYR A 17 23.36 -38.55 -36.26
CA TYR A 17 22.86 -39.82 -35.70
C TYR A 17 21.53 -39.66 -34.96
N ASP A 18 21.02 -38.43 -34.83
CA ASP A 18 19.77 -38.18 -34.13
C ASP A 18 18.57 -38.59 -35.00
N LEU A 19 17.64 -39.31 -34.37
CA LEU A 19 16.43 -39.83 -34.99
C LEU A 19 15.25 -38.88 -34.68
N TRP A 20 14.42 -38.56 -35.69
CA TRP A 20 13.15 -37.89 -35.43
C TRP A 20 12.15 -38.90 -34.84
N ASN A 21 11.62 -38.60 -33.66
CA ASN A 21 10.44 -39.29 -33.11
C ASN A 21 9.35 -38.25 -32.87
N ILE A 22 8.47 -38.04 -33.86
CA ILE A 22 7.38 -37.06 -33.77
C ILE A 22 6.07 -37.82 -33.64
N LYS A 23 5.45 -37.76 -32.47
CA LYS A 23 4.10 -38.29 -32.27
C LYS A 23 3.10 -37.14 -32.41
N TYR A 24 2.22 -37.21 -33.40
CA TYR A 24 1.10 -36.28 -33.48
C TYR A 24 0.07 -36.66 -32.42
N LEU A 25 -0.05 -35.83 -31.40
CA LEU A 25 -1.08 -35.97 -30.38
C LEU A 25 -2.26 -35.09 -30.81
N SER A 26 -3.31 -35.72 -31.36
CA SER A 26 -4.51 -35.00 -31.78
C SER A 26 -5.11 -34.24 -30.59
N LYS A 27 -5.48 -32.97 -30.79
CA LYS A 27 -6.09 -32.08 -29.78
C LYS A 27 -5.17 -31.63 -28.63
N PHE A 28 -3.91 -32.04 -28.61
CA PHE A 28 -2.95 -31.60 -27.60
C PHE A 28 -2.33 -30.26 -27.99
N LYS A 29 -2.34 -29.31 -27.06
CA LYS A 29 -1.82 -27.96 -27.27
C LYS A 29 -0.54 -27.77 -26.45
N TRP A 30 0.27 -26.79 -26.87
CA TRP A 30 1.44 -26.36 -26.08
C TRP A 30 1.06 -25.84 -24.70
N ASP A 31 -0.14 -25.27 -24.58
CA ASP A 31 -0.70 -24.79 -23.32
C ASP A 31 -0.78 -25.94 -22.30
N ASP A 32 -1.25 -27.13 -22.70
CA ASP A 32 -1.38 -28.31 -21.84
C ASP A 32 -0.02 -28.77 -21.24
N LEU A 33 1.09 -28.57 -21.95
CA LEU A 33 2.43 -28.86 -21.43
C LEU A 33 2.90 -27.86 -20.38
N THR A 34 2.45 -26.62 -20.48
CA THR A 34 2.94 -25.51 -19.67
C THR A 34 1.98 -25.13 -18.54
N GLU A 35 0.74 -25.60 -18.61
CA GLU A 35 -0.33 -25.33 -17.66
C GLU A 35 0.08 -25.66 -16.23
N GLU A 36 0.62 -26.85 -15.99
CA GLU A 36 1.06 -27.26 -14.65
C GLU A 36 2.16 -26.35 -14.10
N LEU A 37 3.13 -25.96 -14.94
CA LEU A 37 4.21 -25.06 -14.55
C LEU A 37 3.67 -23.65 -14.28
N ALA A 38 2.75 -23.15 -15.11
CA ALA A 38 2.13 -21.85 -14.96
C ALA A 38 1.31 -21.77 -13.66
N ILE A 39 0.50 -22.80 -13.38
CA ILE A 39 -0.28 -22.91 -12.14
C ILE A 39 0.66 -22.93 -10.93
N LYS A 40 1.73 -23.75 -10.94
CA LYS A 40 2.70 -23.80 -9.84
C LYS A 40 3.38 -22.46 -9.59
N LYS A 41 3.75 -21.74 -10.66
CA LYS A 41 4.33 -20.39 -10.56
C LYS A 41 3.34 -19.39 -9.97
N ALA A 42 2.11 -19.37 -10.46
CA ALA A 42 1.06 -18.47 -9.97
C ALA A 42 0.76 -18.71 -8.49
N VAL A 43 0.64 -19.98 -8.06
CA VAL A 43 0.45 -20.34 -6.65
C VAL A 43 1.62 -19.87 -5.78
N ARG A 44 2.86 -20.02 -6.27
CA ARG A 44 4.05 -19.55 -5.56
C ARG A 44 4.04 -18.02 -5.39
N GLU A 45 3.75 -17.29 -6.46
CA GLU A 45 3.67 -15.84 -6.45
C GLU A 45 2.56 -15.33 -5.52
N GLN A 46 1.40 -15.97 -5.53
CA GLN A 46 0.30 -15.64 -4.61
C GLN A 46 0.72 -15.83 -3.15
N LYS A 47 1.36 -16.94 -2.80
CA LYS A 47 1.88 -17.18 -1.43
C LYS A 47 2.87 -16.10 -1.01
N LEU A 48 3.84 -15.80 -1.86
CA LEU A 48 4.84 -14.76 -1.60
C LEU A 48 4.19 -13.37 -1.43
N ALA A 49 3.20 -13.04 -2.26
CA ALA A 49 2.48 -11.78 -2.16
C ALA A 49 1.72 -11.67 -0.83
N VAL A 50 1.10 -12.76 -0.36
CA VAL A 50 0.43 -12.82 0.94
C VAL A 50 1.43 -12.58 2.07
N GLU A 51 2.55 -13.31 2.09
CA GLU A 51 3.60 -13.17 3.10
C GLU A 51 4.15 -11.73 3.14
N LEU A 52 4.46 -11.17 1.98
CA LEU A 52 4.96 -9.79 1.85
C LEU A 52 3.92 -8.76 2.33
N SER A 53 2.63 -8.99 2.05
CA SER A 53 1.56 -8.11 2.51
C SER A 53 1.41 -8.11 4.03
N ALA A 54 1.58 -9.26 4.68
CA ALA A 54 1.56 -9.39 6.14
C ALA A 54 2.75 -8.67 6.77
N ALA A 55 3.96 -8.94 6.29
CA ALA A 55 5.18 -8.28 6.76
C ALA A 55 5.12 -6.75 6.58
N LYS A 56 4.58 -6.28 5.44
CA LYS A 56 4.39 -4.85 5.18
C LYS A 56 3.39 -4.22 6.15
N ARG A 57 2.30 -4.91 6.49
CA ARG A 57 1.32 -4.44 7.47
C ARG A 57 1.96 -4.29 8.85
N GLU A 58 2.71 -5.28 9.30
CA GLU A 58 3.42 -5.26 10.59
C GLU A 58 4.45 -4.13 10.65
N ARG A 59 5.27 -3.98 9.60
CA ARG A 59 6.25 -2.90 9.49
C ARG A 59 5.58 -1.52 9.57
N ASN A 60 4.53 -1.30 8.79
CA ASN A 60 3.84 -0.01 8.74
C ASN A 60 3.21 0.31 10.10
N PHE A 61 2.63 -0.69 10.76
CA PHE A 61 2.11 -0.56 12.11
C PHE A 61 3.22 -0.11 13.07
N TYR A 62 4.38 -0.77 13.06
CA TYR A 62 5.51 -0.40 13.91
C TYR A 62 5.98 1.04 13.67
N LEU A 63 6.18 1.44 12.40
CA LEU A 63 6.59 2.80 12.05
C LEU A 63 5.59 3.83 12.57
N SER A 64 4.28 3.59 12.39
CA SER A 64 3.24 4.48 12.88
C SER A 64 3.29 4.66 14.41
N LYS A 65 3.63 3.59 15.15
CA LYS A 65 3.75 3.63 16.61
C LYS A 65 5.02 4.35 17.08
N VAL A 66 6.13 4.19 16.37
CA VAL A 66 7.36 4.93 16.63
C VAL A 66 7.14 6.43 16.42
N ASP A 67 6.50 6.81 15.32
CA ASP A 67 6.21 8.22 15.02
C ASP A 67 5.25 8.83 16.06
N GLN A 68 4.20 8.10 16.45
CA GLN A 68 3.31 8.51 17.55
C GLN A 68 4.08 8.72 18.86
N SER A 69 4.98 7.80 19.22
CA SER A 69 5.79 7.90 20.44
C SER A 69 6.70 9.15 20.42
N ARG A 70 7.37 9.41 19.29
CA ARG A 70 8.22 10.61 19.11
C ARG A 70 7.41 11.91 19.21
N ALA A 71 6.19 11.93 18.65
CA ALA A 71 5.31 13.08 18.75
C ALA A 71 4.89 13.33 20.21
N LEU A 72 4.49 12.27 20.93
CA LEU A 72 4.11 12.37 22.34
C LEU A 72 5.28 12.81 23.21
N SER A 73 6.49 12.27 23.01
CA SER A 73 7.67 12.68 23.77
C SER A 73 8.01 14.16 23.56
N SER A 74 7.91 14.65 22.32
CA SER A 74 8.12 16.06 22.01
C SER A 74 7.07 16.96 22.70
N ILE A 75 5.80 16.55 22.67
CA ILE A 75 4.71 17.27 23.37
C ILE A 75 4.97 17.31 24.88
N GLU A 76 5.32 16.18 25.49
CA GLU A 76 5.64 16.11 26.92
C GLU A 76 6.81 17.01 27.30
N GLU A 77 7.88 17.03 26.49
CA GLU A 77 9.01 17.93 26.70
C GLU A 77 8.61 19.40 26.62
N CYS A 78 7.80 19.79 25.63
CA CYS A 78 7.26 21.14 25.51
C CYS A 78 6.39 21.52 26.72
N LEU A 79 5.52 20.61 27.18
CA LEU A 79 4.69 20.82 28.37
C LEU A 79 5.54 20.96 29.64
N LYS A 80 6.57 20.12 29.82
CA LYS A 80 7.50 20.22 30.95
C LYS A 80 8.25 21.55 30.95
N LYS A 81 8.74 22.02 29.79
CA LYS A 81 9.39 23.33 29.63
C LYS A 81 8.44 24.48 29.98
N LYS A 82 7.19 24.44 29.48
CA LYS A 82 6.17 25.44 29.82
C LYS A 82 5.83 25.47 31.31
N ARG A 83 5.67 24.30 31.95
CA ARG A 83 5.43 24.21 33.40
C ARG A 83 6.57 24.78 34.23
N LYS A 84 7.83 24.52 33.84
CA LYS A 84 9.00 25.12 34.49
C LYS A 84 9.00 26.65 34.34
N LEU A 85 8.75 27.14 33.11
CA LEU A 85 8.64 28.58 32.86
C LEU A 85 7.53 29.24 33.68
N GLU A 86 6.34 28.62 33.79
CA GLU A 86 5.25 29.16 34.62
C GLU A 86 5.55 29.16 36.12
N GLN A 87 6.35 28.19 36.61
CA GLN A 87 6.82 28.21 38.01
C GLN A 87 7.88 29.29 38.26
N ASP A 88 8.79 29.50 37.31
CA ASP A 88 9.84 30.52 37.40
C ASP A 88 9.29 31.94 37.13
N SER A 89 8.25 32.06 36.31
CA SER A 89 7.56 33.32 36.00
C SER A 89 6.29 33.46 36.84
N GLY A 90 6.42 33.92 38.09
CA GLY A 90 5.27 34.27 38.91
C GLY A 90 4.29 35.21 38.18
N LYS A 91 3.03 34.79 38.04
CA LYS A 91 1.82 35.54 37.62
C LYS A 91 2.07 36.78 36.73
N ILE A 92 2.59 36.61 35.52
CA ILE A 92 2.64 37.71 34.53
C ILE A 92 1.26 37.77 33.82
N ALA A 93 0.57 38.90 33.94
CA ALA A 93 -0.74 39.12 33.32
C ALA A 93 -0.67 38.96 31.78
N LYS A 94 -1.62 38.20 31.21
CA LYS A 94 -1.74 38.02 29.74
C LYS A 94 -1.95 39.38 29.06
N VAL A 95 -0.94 39.86 28.35
CA VAL A 95 -1.05 41.05 27.49
C VAL A 95 -1.84 40.69 26.24
N ILE A 96 -3.13 41.02 26.21
CA ILE A 96 -3.99 40.85 25.03
C ILE A 96 -3.63 41.97 24.04
N ARG A 97 -3.10 41.60 22.87
CA ARG A 97 -2.82 42.55 21.79
C ARG A 97 -4.01 42.55 20.83
N HIS A 98 -4.69 43.69 20.71
CA HIS A 98 -5.70 43.89 19.69
C HIS A 98 -5.02 44.16 18.35
N PHE A 99 -5.10 43.21 17.43
CA PHE A 99 -4.61 43.36 16.06
C PHE A 99 -5.80 43.33 15.09
N PRO A 100 -5.92 44.29 14.16
CA PRO A 100 -6.99 44.28 13.17
C PRO A 100 -6.77 43.13 12.18
N GLN A 101 -7.60 42.09 12.26
CA GLN A 101 -7.58 40.97 11.31
C GLN A 101 -8.53 41.24 10.15
N LYS A 102 -8.03 41.06 8.92
CA LYS A 102 -8.88 41.05 7.72
C LYS A 102 -9.66 39.73 7.69
N LYS A 103 -10.98 39.80 7.50
CA LYS A 103 -11.83 38.61 7.41
C LYS A 103 -11.46 37.78 6.17
N PRO A 104 -11.38 36.44 6.27
CA PRO A 104 -11.11 35.60 5.10
C PRO A 104 -12.26 35.70 4.10
N ILE A 105 -11.91 35.73 2.81
CA ILE A 105 -12.85 35.93 1.68
C ILE A 105 -13.94 34.84 1.61
N SER A 106 -13.69 33.65 2.16
CA SER A 106 -14.66 32.54 2.21
C SER A 106 -15.89 32.82 3.06
N ALA A 107 -15.82 33.72 4.05
CA ALA A 107 -16.95 34.04 4.92
C ALA A 107 -18.15 34.65 4.15
N ASN A 108 -17.90 35.25 2.98
CA ASN A 108 -18.94 35.81 2.12
C ASN A 108 -19.60 34.75 1.20
N ALA A 109 -19.05 33.54 1.10
CA ALA A 109 -19.57 32.45 0.25
C ALA A 109 -20.51 31.49 1.00
N ASP A 110 -20.58 31.58 2.33
CA ASP A 110 -21.36 30.67 3.17
C ASP A 110 -22.80 31.14 3.41
N GLY A 111 -23.19 32.29 2.86
CA GLY A 111 -24.52 32.86 3.00
C GLY A 111 -25.61 32.21 2.14
N ASN A 112 -25.28 31.29 1.22
CA ASN A 112 -26.26 30.77 0.24
C ASN A 112 -26.17 29.27 -0.05
N LYS A 113 -25.60 28.47 0.86
CA LYS A 113 -25.66 27.01 0.77
C LYS A 113 -26.81 26.50 1.63
N PRO A 114 -27.72 25.65 1.13
CA PRO A 114 -28.72 25.00 1.97
C PRO A 114 -27.97 24.12 2.97
N LYS A 115 -27.96 24.52 4.24
CA LYS A 115 -27.44 23.69 5.34
C LYS A 115 -28.60 22.87 5.88
N LEU A 116 -28.43 21.55 5.89
CA LEU A 116 -29.30 20.66 6.66
C LEU A 116 -29.13 20.99 8.15
N SER A 117 -30.20 20.88 8.93
CA SER A 117 -30.15 21.12 10.38
C SER A 117 -29.19 20.16 11.05
N ASP A 118 -28.35 20.67 11.95
CA ASP A 118 -27.37 19.85 12.69
C ASP A 118 -28.05 18.71 13.45
N ASP A 119 -29.29 18.92 13.95
CA ASP A 119 -30.10 17.89 14.61
C ASP A 119 -30.43 16.68 13.71
N LEU A 120 -30.59 16.89 12.39
CA LEU A 120 -30.82 15.79 11.44
C LEU A 120 -29.54 15.03 11.14
N LEU A 121 -28.41 15.74 11.11
CA LEU A 121 -27.10 15.12 10.89
C LEU A 121 -26.70 14.27 12.10
N ASP A 122 -26.95 14.76 13.31
CA ASP A 122 -26.73 13.99 14.54
C ASP A 122 -27.67 12.78 14.66
N ALA A 123 -28.93 12.88 14.21
CA ALA A 123 -29.84 11.73 14.23
C ALA A 123 -29.44 10.61 13.25
N VAL A 124 -28.82 10.94 12.12
CA VAL A 124 -28.42 9.98 11.09
C VAL A 124 -27.02 9.42 11.33
N PHE A 125 -26.09 10.24 11.82
CA PHE A 125 -24.67 9.88 11.95
C PHE A 125 -24.18 9.75 13.40
N GLY A 126 -24.92 10.26 14.39
CA GLY A 126 -24.57 10.19 15.82
C GLY A 126 -24.96 8.88 16.51
N GLY A 127 -25.53 7.92 15.78
CA GLY A 127 -25.91 6.60 16.28
C GLY A 127 -24.90 5.51 15.93
N LEU A 128 -23.73 5.52 16.58
CA LEU A 128 -22.82 4.37 16.75
C LEU A 128 -21.87 4.61 17.93
#